data_AF-A0A496PXM1-F1
#
_entry.id   AF-A0A496PXM1-F1
#
_cell.length_a   1.000
_cell.length_b   1.000
_cell.length_c   1.000
_cell.angle_alpha   90.00
_cell.angle_beta   90.00
_cell.angle_gamma   90.00
#
_symmetry.space_group_name_H-M   'P 1'
#
loop_
_entity.id
_entity.type
_entity.pdbx_description
1 polymer ?
#
loop_
_entity_poly.entity_id
_entity_poly.type
_entity_poly.pdbx_seq_one_letter_code
_entity_poly.pdbx_strand_id
1 'polypeptide(L)'
;MGALSDLVARRRMPLKPAACDALVIHAADSCNCFPRGQILRQWMECSAARGILAASLFLLILGLLTGQIGPPAWSWIRVTLLFVFAVALYIVSTVPDHFLEEHLWKHVVRKHVLRVFLWTFGALMVMYVLTEHLHLEEELERGRWLILIVACLVGLIPESGPHLVFVTLYLQGAIPFSILLASSIVQDGHGMLPMLAHSRQAFLSVKAVNFLVGMLVGGVALLIGW
;
A
#
# COMPACT_ATOMS: atom_id res chain seq x y z
N MET A 1 -0.25 -15.29 11.13
CA MET A 1 -1.52 -14.55 11.26
C MET A 1 -2.63 -15.10 10.36
N GLY A 2 -2.39 -15.36 9.07
CA GLY A 2 -3.43 -15.91 8.16
C GLY A 2 -4.16 -17.17 8.66
N ALA A 3 -3.47 -18.09 9.35
CA ALA A 3 -4.10 -19.31 9.88
C ALA A 3 -5.06 -19.06 11.07
N LEU A 4 -4.77 -18.07 11.93
CA LEU A 4 -5.60 -17.76 13.10
C LEU A 4 -6.86 -16.98 12.69
N SER A 5 -6.72 -16.02 11.78
CA SER A 5 -7.86 -15.32 11.19
C SER A 5 -8.75 -16.27 10.38
N ASP A 6 -8.16 -17.19 9.61
CA ASP A 6 -8.90 -18.21 8.86
C ASP A 6 -9.65 -19.19 9.79
N LEU A 7 -9.04 -19.61 10.90
CA LEU A 7 -9.69 -20.51 11.87
C LEU A 7 -10.92 -19.87 12.55
N VAL A 8 -10.84 -18.58 12.87
CA VAL A 8 -11.93 -17.82 13.51
C VAL A 8 -13.02 -17.46 12.50
N ALA A 9 -12.64 -17.06 11.28
CA ALA A 9 -13.58 -16.74 10.21
C ALA A 9 -14.37 -17.97 9.75
N ARG A 10 -13.70 -19.12 9.59
CA ARG A 10 -14.32 -20.39 9.18
C ARG A 10 -15.37 -20.92 10.17
N ARG A 11 -15.27 -20.56 11.45
CA ARG A 11 -16.25 -20.93 12.49
C ARG A 11 -17.47 -20.01 12.57
N ARG A 12 -17.36 -18.74 12.14
CA ARG A 12 -18.46 -17.75 12.28
C ARG A 12 -19.11 -17.33 10.96
N MET A 13 -18.44 -17.53 9.83
CA MET A 13 -19.02 -17.35 8.51
C MET A 13 -19.07 -18.72 7.82
N PRO A 14 -20.23 -19.41 7.77
CA PRO A 14 -20.41 -20.37 6.69
C PRO A 14 -20.16 -19.59 5.40
N LEU A 15 -19.20 -20.05 4.61
CA LEU A 15 -18.99 -19.62 3.23
C LEU A 15 -20.29 -19.94 2.48
N LYS A 16 -21.30 -19.08 2.61
CA LYS A 16 -22.35 -19.00 1.61
C LYS A 16 -21.59 -18.59 0.35
N PRO A 17 -21.63 -19.39 -0.72
CA PRO A 17 -21.17 -18.90 -2.00
C PRO A 17 -22.03 -17.67 -2.28
N ALA A 18 -21.46 -16.49 -2.06
CA ALA A 18 -22.06 -15.28 -2.55
C ALA A 18 -22.13 -15.50 -4.06
N ALA A 19 -23.34 -15.52 -4.61
CA ALA A 19 -23.50 -15.45 -6.05
C ALA A 19 -22.69 -14.24 -6.50
N CYS A 20 -21.56 -14.51 -7.16
CA CYS A 20 -20.64 -13.49 -7.65
C CYS A 20 -21.31 -12.82 -8.86
N ASP A 21 -22.33 -12.01 -8.63
CA ASP A 21 -22.99 -11.21 -9.68
C ASP A 21 -22.14 -9.99 -10.10
N ALA A 22 -20.95 -9.82 -9.50
CA ALA A 22 -20.06 -8.68 -9.73
C ALA A 22 -18.84 -8.99 -10.61
N LEU A 23 -18.67 -10.24 -11.07
CA LEU A 23 -17.68 -10.56 -12.10
C LEU A 23 -18.40 -10.74 -13.43
N VAL A 24 -18.86 -9.63 -13.99
CA VAL A 24 -19.31 -9.58 -15.39
C VAL A 24 -18.05 -9.78 -16.25
N ILE A 25 -17.72 -11.04 -16.53
CA ILE A 25 -16.78 -11.37 -17.58
C ILE A 25 -17.47 -10.98 -18.87
N HIS A 26 -17.09 -9.83 -19.42
CA HIS A 26 -17.52 -9.44 -20.76
C HIS A 26 -17.22 -10.60 -21.71
N ALA A 27 -18.27 -11.19 -22.26
CA ALA A 27 -18.17 -12.25 -23.22
C ALA A 27 -17.46 -11.71 -24.46
N ALA A 28 -16.18 -12.08 -24.60
CA ALA A 28 -15.43 -12.12 -25.84
C ALA A 28 -15.66 -10.95 -26.81
N ASP A 29 -15.22 -9.75 -26.43
CA ASP A 29 -14.47 -8.98 -27.42
C ASP A 29 -13.06 -9.58 -27.44
N SER A 30 -12.67 -10.13 -28.58
CA SER A 30 -11.35 -10.70 -28.81
C SER A 30 -10.27 -9.66 -28.51
N CYS A 31 -9.81 -9.61 -27.25
CA CYS A 31 -8.68 -8.80 -26.89
C CYS A 31 -7.45 -9.51 -27.46
N ASN A 32 -6.94 -9.02 -28.58
CA ASN A 32 -5.60 -9.35 -29.07
C ASN A 32 -4.59 -8.77 -28.07
N CYS A 33 -4.43 -9.42 -26.92
CA CYS A 33 -3.39 -9.12 -25.95
C CYS A 33 -2.04 -9.40 -26.62
N PHE A 34 -1.23 -8.35 -26.79
CA PHE A 34 0.08 -8.40 -27.48
C PHE A 34 0.03 -8.77 -28.97
N PRO A 35 -0.49 -7.91 -29.85
CA PRO A 35 -0.29 -8.07 -31.29
C PRO A 35 1.16 -7.69 -31.59
N ARG A 36 2.08 -8.67 -31.53
CA ARG A 36 3.53 -8.48 -31.77
C ARG A 36 3.85 -7.81 -33.12
N GLY A 37 2.90 -7.79 -34.06
CA GLY A 37 3.00 -7.12 -35.37
C GLY A 37 2.39 -5.71 -35.48
N GLN A 38 1.81 -5.14 -34.42
CA GLN A 38 1.15 -3.81 -34.47
C GLN A 38 1.86 -2.73 -33.63
N ILE A 39 2.99 -3.04 -32.98
CA ILE A 39 3.75 -2.10 -32.12
C ILE A 39 4.18 -0.84 -32.88
N LEU A 40 4.65 -1.00 -34.12
CA LEU A 40 5.02 0.11 -35.00
C LEU A 40 3.83 0.99 -35.38
N ARG A 41 2.66 0.39 -35.63
CA ARG A 41 1.42 1.11 -35.99
C ARG A 41 0.82 1.84 -34.78
N GLN A 42 0.94 1.24 -33.60
CA GLN A 42 0.56 1.81 -32.30
C GLN A 42 1.38 3.05 -31.91
N TRP A 43 2.67 3.09 -32.27
CA TRP A 43 3.49 4.30 -32.12
C TRP A 43 3.20 5.36 -33.21
N MET A 44 2.67 4.93 -34.36
CA MET A 44 2.32 5.83 -35.47
C MET A 44 0.96 6.54 -35.24
N GLU A 45 0.02 5.88 -34.58
CA GLU A 45 -1.28 6.42 -34.12
C GLU A 45 -1.22 6.67 -32.59
N CYS A 46 -0.17 7.35 -32.13
CA CYS A 46 0.16 7.43 -30.71
C CYS A 46 -0.93 8.14 -29.89
N SER A 47 -1.50 7.44 -28.91
CA SER A 47 -2.31 8.05 -27.85
C SER A 47 -1.48 9.09 -27.08
N ALA A 48 -2.08 10.25 -26.78
CA ALA A 48 -1.45 11.27 -25.93
C ALA A 48 -1.02 10.71 -24.57
N ALA A 49 -1.75 9.73 -24.02
CA ALA A 49 -1.41 9.09 -22.76
C ALA A 49 -0.10 8.27 -22.86
N ARG A 50 0.08 7.48 -23.94
CA ARG A 50 1.32 6.73 -24.16
C ARG A 50 2.51 7.67 -24.34
N GLY A 51 2.37 8.69 -25.18
CA GLY A 51 3.42 9.67 -25.43
C GLY A 51 3.90 10.36 -24.14
N ILE A 52 2.96 10.88 -23.35
CA ILE A 52 3.28 11.58 -22.08
C ILE A 52 3.90 10.64 -21.05
N LEU A 53 3.37 9.43 -20.89
CA LEU A 53 3.89 8.45 -19.92
C LEU A 53 5.28 7.94 -20.33
N ALA A 54 5.48 7.62 -21.60
CA ALA A 54 6.78 7.16 -22.09
C ALA A 54 7.84 8.29 -22.02
N ALA A 55 7.48 9.51 -22.42
CA ALA A 55 8.38 10.66 -22.32
C ALA A 55 8.75 10.99 -20.88
N SER A 56 7.78 10.99 -19.96
CA SER A 56 8.07 11.26 -18.54
C SER A 56 8.94 10.18 -17.90
N LEU A 57 8.70 8.90 -18.20
CA LEU A 57 9.55 7.80 -17.76
C LEU A 57 10.96 7.86 -18.35
N PHE A 58 11.07 8.19 -19.64
CA PHE A 58 12.37 8.36 -20.30
C PHE A 58 13.17 9.51 -19.70
N LEU A 59 12.53 10.66 -19.44
CA LEU A 59 13.16 11.80 -18.77
C LEU A 59 13.59 11.46 -17.34
N LEU A 60 12.79 10.69 -16.59
CA LEU A 60 13.17 10.22 -15.26
C LEU A 60 14.42 9.33 -15.30
N ILE A 61 14.47 8.38 -16.25
CA ILE A 61 15.66 7.53 -16.46
C ILE A 61 16.88 8.38 -16.80
N LEU A 62 16.73 9.36 -17.71
CA LEU A 62 17.81 10.27 -18.06
C LEU A 62 18.28 11.09 -16.85
N GLY A 63 17.36 11.59 -16.02
CA GLY A 63 17.66 12.32 -14.79
C GLY A 63 18.41 11.48 -13.75
N LEU A 64 18.09 10.19 -13.64
CA LEU A 64 18.81 9.24 -12.78
C LEU A 64 20.20 8.90 -13.31
N LEU A 65 20.35 8.73 -14.63
CA LEU A 65 21.64 8.46 -15.27
C LEU A 65 22.60 9.65 -15.17
N THR A 66 22.08 10.87 -15.37
CA THR A 66 22.83 12.13 -15.27
C THR A 66 23.10 12.55 -13.82
N GLY A 67 22.48 11.87 -12.85
CA GLY A 67 22.67 12.12 -11.42
C GLY A 67 21.97 13.38 -10.90
N GLN A 68 21.07 13.98 -11.66
CA GLN A 68 20.23 15.08 -11.19
C GLN A 68 19.09 14.60 -10.26
N ILE A 69 18.64 13.35 -10.45
CA ILE A 69 17.54 12.75 -9.68
C ILE A 69 18.08 11.53 -8.94
N GLY A 70 17.91 11.50 -7.61
CA GLY A 70 18.28 10.38 -6.75
C GLY A 70 19.52 10.61 -5.88
N PRO A 71 20.03 9.56 -5.22
CA PRO A 71 21.17 9.65 -4.29
C PRO A 71 22.41 10.21 -5.02
N PRO A 72 23.25 11.06 -4.41
CA PRO A 72 24.38 11.69 -5.10
C PRO A 72 25.44 10.70 -5.57
N ALA A 73 25.63 9.60 -4.85
CA ALA A 73 26.52 8.51 -5.22
C ALA A 73 25.82 7.45 -6.09
N TRP A 74 26.60 6.75 -6.93
CA TRP A 74 26.12 5.59 -7.68
C TRP A 74 25.92 4.39 -6.75
N SER A 75 24.82 4.41 -6.00
CA SER A 75 24.46 3.39 -5.02
C SER A 75 23.52 2.33 -5.60
N TRP A 76 23.37 1.22 -4.87
CA TRP A 76 22.42 0.16 -5.21
C TRP A 76 20.99 0.68 -5.38
N ILE A 77 20.61 1.74 -4.63
CA ILE A 77 19.29 2.40 -4.73
C ILE A 77 19.09 2.94 -6.15
N ARG A 78 20.10 3.62 -6.71
CA ARG A 78 20.03 4.20 -8.06
C ARG A 78 19.89 3.09 -9.12
N VAL A 79 20.60 1.97 -8.95
CA VAL A 79 20.48 0.80 -9.84
C VAL A 79 19.08 0.18 -9.78
N THR A 80 18.52 -0.01 -8.58
CA THR A 80 17.17 -0.55 -8.43
C THR A 80 16.10 0.37 -9.01
N LEU A 81 16.23 1.69 -8.84
CA LEU A 81 15.30 2.67 -9.41
C LEU A 81 15.36 2.65 -10.94
N LEU A 82 16.57 2.64 -11.53
CA LEU A 82 16.73 2.53 -12.98
C LEU A 82 16.10 1.26 -13.54
N PHE A 83 16.28 0.13 -12.85
CA PHE A 83 15.65 -1.13 -13.25
C PHE A 83 14.12 -1.04 -13.22
N VAL A 84 13.52 -0.50 -12.15
CA VAL A 84 12.07 -0.33 -12.04
C VAL A 84 11.53 0.58 -13.14
N PHE A 85 12.17 1.73 -13.39
CA PHE A 85 11.73 2.65 -14.45
C PHE A 85 11.91 2.06 -15.85
N ALA A 86 12.97 1.29 -16.09
CA ALA A 86 13.16 0.59 -17.37
C ALA A 86 12.05 -0.46 -17.61
N VAL A 87 11.70 -1.24 -16.59
CA VAL A 87 10.57 -2.18 -16.66
C VAL A 87 9.25 -1.45 -16.89
N ALA A 88 9.00 -0.34 -16.19
CA ALA A 88 7.79 0.47 -16.39
C ALA A 88 7.71 1.02 -17.82
N LEU A 89 8.81 1.54 -18.36
CA LEU A 89 8.88 2.03 -19.74
C LEU A 89 8.60 0.92 -20.76
N TYR A 90 9.14 -0.28 -20.52
CA TYR A 90 8.87 -1.46 -21.35
C TYR A 90 7.38 -1.82 -21.33
N ILE A 91 6.75 -1.85 -20.15
CA ILE A 91 5.31 -2.14 -20.02
C ILE A 91 4.49 -1.08 -20.76
N VAL A 92 4.72 0.20 -20.53
CA VAL A 92 3.98 1.30 -21.19
C VAL A 92 4.14 1.26 -22.72
N SER A 93 5.32 0.85 -23.20
CA SER A 93 5.62 0.77 -24.63
C SER A 93 4.98 -0.45 -25.31
N THR A 94 4.67 -1.52 -24.58
CA THR A 94 4.18 -2.79 -25.14
C THR A 94 2.68 -3.01 -24.95
N VAL A 95 2.06 -2.33 -23.99
CA VAL A 95 0.65 -2.48 -23.64
C VAL A 95 -0.27 -1.71 -24.61
N PRO A 96 -1.49 -2.21 -24.93
CA PRO A 96 -2.44 -1.55 -25.84
C PRO A 96 -2.92 -0.16 -25.37
N ASP A 97 -3.24 0.73 -26.31
CA ASP A 97 -3.69 2.11 -26.03
C ASP A 97 -4.97 2.17 -25.19
N HIS A 98 -5.92 1.26 -25.44
CA HIS A 98 -7.16 1.15 -24.66
C HIS A 98 -6.88 0.96 -23.16
N PHE A 99 -5.84 0.20 -22.80
CA PHE A 99 -5.49 0.02 -21.39
C PHE A 99 -4.92 1.31 -20.78
N LEU A 100 -4.10 2.06 -21.53
CA LEU A 100 -3.52 3.31 -21.02
C LEU A 100 -4.58 4.41 -20.85
N GLU A 101 -5.51 4.55 -21.78
CA GLU A 101 -6.52 5.61 -21.72
C GLU A 101 -7.71 5.27 -20.79
N GLU A 102 -8.31 4.09 -20.94
CA GLU A 102 -9.50 3.74 -20.16
C GLU A 102 -9.13 3.25 -18.75
N HIS A 103 -8.16 2.33 -18.64
CA HIS A 103 -7.83 1.73 -17.35
C HIS A 103 -6.84 2.58 -16.54
N LEU A 104 -5.72 3.01 -17.14
CA LEU A 104 -4.71 3.76 -16.39
C LEU A 104 -5.17 5.20 -16.17
N TRP A 105 -5.56 5.92 -17.22
CA TRP A 105 -5.91 7.35 -17.10
C TRP A 105 -7.30 7.60 -16.50
N LYS A 106 -8.37 7.14 -17.17
CA LYS A 106 -9.75 7.44 -16.73
C LYS A 106 -10.14 6.69 -15.45
N HIS A 107 -9.67 5.46 -15.26
CA HIS A 107 -9.99 4.68 -14.07
C HIS A 107 -9.00 4.89 -12.92
N VAL A 108 -7.71 4.58 -13.10
CA VAL A 108 -6.72 4.69 -12.00
C VAL A 108 -6.42 6.14 -11.63
N VAL A 109 -5.92 6.95 -12.57
CA VAL A 109 -5.48 8.33 -12.27
C VAL A 109 -6.66 9.22 -11.84
N ARG A 110 -7.75 9.24 -12.60
CA ARG A 110 -8.87 10.14 -12.27
C ARG A 110 -9.72 9.68 -11.09
N LYS A 111 -9.94 8.37 -10.87
CA LYS A 111 -10.83 7.92 -9.78
C LYS A 111 -10.09 7.51 -8.52
N HIS A 112 -8.96 6.83 -8.65
CA HIS A 112 -8.27 6.22 -7.50
C HIS A 112 -7.18 7.11 -6.93
N VAL A 113 -6.33 7.74 -7.77
CA VAL A 113 -5.16 8.49 -7.28
C VAL A 113 -5.56 9.60 -6.31
N LEU A 114 -6.58 10.42 -6.61
CA LEU A 114 -6.98 11.49 -5.70
C LEU A 114 -7.49 10.96 -4.35
N ARG A 115 -8.29 9.89 -4.38
CA ARG A 115 -8.82 9.27 -3.16
C ARG A 115 -7.69 8.66 -2.32
N VAL A 116 -6.77 7.94 -2.94
CA VAL A 116 -5.60 7.35 -2.27
C VAL A 116 -4.71 8.45 -1.72
N PHE A 117 -4.42 9.49 -2.51
CA PHE A 117 -3.63 10.64 -2.08
C PHE A 117 -4.26 11.34 -0.88
N LEU A 118 -5.55 11.69 -0.95
CA LEU A 118 -6.25 12.34 0.17
C LEU A 118 -6.28 11.45 1.41
N TRP A 119 -6.44 10.13 1.24
CA TRP A 119 -6.41 9.19 2.35
C TRP A 119 -5.02 9.09 2.98
N THR A 120 -3.96 8.88 2.19
CA THR A 120 -2.57 8.81 2.66
C THR A 120 -2.13 10.13 3.28
N PHE A 121 -2.45 11.27 2.65
CA PHE A 121 -2.17 12.60 3.20
C PHE A 121 -2.90 12.81 4.52
N GLY A 122 -4.20 12.46 4.59
CA GLY A 122 -4.97 12.53 5.83
C GLY A 122 -4.41 11.65 6.94
N ALA A 123 -4.07 10.40 6.63
CA ALA A 123 -3.48 9.47 7.58
C ALA A 123 -2.13 9.95 8.11
N LEU A 124 -1.24 10.43 7.22
CA LEU A 124 0.05 11.00 7.60
C LEU A 124 -0.11 12.30 8.40
N MET A 125 -1.08 13.15 8.04
CA MET A 125 -1.34 14.39 8.77
C MET A 125 -1.86 14.12 10.18
N VAL A 126 -2.79 13.16 10.33
CA VAL A 126 -3.24 12.70 11.66
C VAL A 126 -2.07 12.14 12.46
N MET A 127 -1.20 11.33 11.83
CA MET A 127 -0.01 10.79 12.48
C MET A 127 0.96 11.88 12.93
N TYR A 128 1.19 12.89 12.09
CA TYR A 128 2.05 14.02 12.42
C TYR A 128 1.51 14.78 13.64
N VAL A 129 0.23 15.17 13.61
CA VAL A 129 -0.46 15.85 14.72
C VAL A 129 -0.43 15.01 15.99
N LEU A 130 -0.64 13.69 15.88
CA LEU A 130 -0.63 12.77 17.01
C LEU A 130 0.77 12.66 17.64
N THR A 131 1.82 12.61 16.82
CA THR A 131 3.21 12.55 17.27
C THR A 131 3.64 13.87 17.92
N GLU A 132 3.23 15.00 17.35
CA GLU A 132 3.54 16.34 17.85
C GLU A 132 2.82 16.66 19.18
N HIS A 133 1.54 16.30 19.32
CA HIS A 133 0.80 16.58 20.56
C HIS A 133 1.10 15.61 21.69
N LEU A 134 1.37 14.33 21.39
CA LEU A 134 1.58 13.33 22.43
C LEU A 134 2.98 13.34 23.05
N HIS A 135 3.91 14.22 22.61
CA HIS A 135 5.30 14.30 23.07
C HIS A 135 5.83 12.92 23.48
N LEU A 136 5.77 11.97 22.55
CA LEU A 136 5.98 10.54 22.81
C LEU A 136 7.34 10.24 23.48
N GLU A 137 8.26 11.19 23.41
CA GLU A 137 9.61 11.19 23.96
C GLU A 137 9.64 11.43 25.49
N GLU A 138 8.77 12.27 26.06
CA GLU A 138 8.82 12.66 27.50
C GLU A 138 7.93 11.78 28.40
N GLU A 139 6.83 11.23 27.87
CA GLU A 139 5.91 10.39 28.65
C GLU A 139 6.31 8.90 28.70
N LEU A 140 7.51 8.55 28.23
CA LEU A 140 7.91 7.17 27.92
C LEU A 140 7.98 6.23 29.13
N GLU A 141 7.99 6.74 30.37
CA GLU A 141 7.92 5.90 31.57
C GLU A 141 6.50 5.62 32.06
N ARG A 142 5.55 6.54 31.86
CA ARG A 142 4.16 6.43 32.37
C ARG A 142 3.13 6.13 31.26
N GLY A 143 3.49 6.39 30.00
CA GLY A 143 2.61 6.35 28.83
C GLY A 143 2.79 5.15 27.89
N ARG A 144 3.68 4.19 28.15
CA ARG A 144 3.95 3.07 27.21
C ARG A 144 2.70 2.28 26.80
N TRP A 145 1.75 2.11 27.73
CA TRP A 145 0.46 1.49 27.47
C TRP A 145 -0.44 2.35 26.56
N LEU A 146 -0.39 3.68 26.72
CA LEU A 146 -1.11 4.61 25.85
C LEU A 146 -0.54 4.58 24.43
N ILE A 147 0.79 4.56 24.30
CA ILE A 147 1.48 4.46 23.00
C ILE A 147 1.17 3.11 22.33
N LEU A 148 1.12 2.01 23.09
CA LEU A 148 0.71 0.70 22.57
C LEU A 148 -0.72 0.72 22.00
N ILE A 149 -1.67 1.31 22.74
CA ILE A 149 -3.06 1.46 22.29
C ILE A 149 -3.12 2.31 21.03
N VAL A 150 -2.41 3.44 21.00
CA VAL A 150 -2.31 4.32 19.84
C VAL A 150 -1.73 3.57 18.64
N ALA A 151 -0.64 2.81 18.81
CA ALA A 151 -0.03 2.03 17.75
C ALA A 151 -0.98 0.96 17.19
N CYS A 152 -1.75 0.30 18.05
CA CYS A 152 -2.79 -0.65 17.62
C CYS A 152 -3.92 0.06 16.87
N LEU A 153 -4.39 1.22 17.36
CA LEU A 153 -5.44 2.00 16.70
C LEU A 153 -4.99 2.52 15.32
N VAL A 154 -3.75 2.99 15.22
CA VAL A 154 -3.17 3.42 13.94
C VAL A 154 -3.00 2.24 12.99
N GLY A 155 -2.61 1.06 13.48
CA GLY A 155 -2.56 -0.17 12.68
C GLY A 155 -3.91 -0.60 12.08
N LEU A 156 -5.03 -0.12 12.63
CA LEU A 156 -6.35 -0.34 12.02
C LEU A 156 -6.52 0.43 10.72
N ILE A 157 -5.74 1.49 10.48
CA ILE A 157 -5.76 2.23 9.23
C ILE A 157 -5.19 1.31 8.13
N PRO A 158 -5.95 0.99 7.06
CA PRO A 158 -5.51 0.11 5.98
C PRO A 158 -4.52 0.85 5.06
N GLU A 159 -3.33 1.12 5.56
CA GLU A 159 -2.28 1.85 4.83
C GLU A 159 -0.88 1.47 5.32
N SER A 160 0.11 1.50 4.42
CA SER A 160 1.50 1.12 4.73
C SER A 160 2.31 2.24 5.41
N GLY A 161 1.98 3.51 5.16
CA GLY A 161 2.72 4.69 5.59
C GLY A 161 2.81 4.88 7.11
N PRO A 162 1.71 4.83 7.89
CA PRO A 162 1.73 5.01 9.33
C PRO A 162 2.65 4.02 10.05
N HIS A 163 2.83 2.83 9.50
CA HIS A 163 3.77 1.86 10.05
C HIS A 163 5.25 2.22 9.85
N LEU A 164 5.60 2.85 8.72
CA LEU A 164 6.97 3.35 8.52
C LEU A 164 7.34 4.40 9.58
N VAL A 165 6.37 5.16 10.09
CA VAL A 165 6.60 6.08 11.22
C VAL A 165 7.03 5.29 12.47
N PHE A 166 6.32 4.22 12.84
CA PHE A 166 6.71 3.37 13.97
C PHE A 166 8.07 2.68 13.76
N VAL A 167 8.37 2.21 12.54
CA VAL A 167 9.70 1.67 12.21
C VAL A 167 10.79 2.72 12.44
N THR A 168 10.55 3.96 12.00
CA THR A 168 11.51 5.06 12.15
C THR A 168 11.70 5.43 13.62
N LEU A 169 10.62 5.55 14.40
CA LEU A 169 10.67 5.82 15.85
C LEU A 169 11.42 4.71 16.61
N TYR A 170 11.27 3.45 16.20
CA TYR A 170 12.03 2.34 16.79
C TYR A 170 13.53 2.45 16.48
N LEU A 171 13.89 2.74 15.23
CA LEU A 171 15.29 2.93 14.83
C LEU A 171 15.95 4.12 15.53
N GLN A 172 15.17 5.14 15.88
CA GLN A 172 15.62 6.29 16.67
C GLN A 172 15.68 6.00 18.18
N GLY A 173 15.19 4.86 18.64
CA GLY A 173 15.15 4.48 20.06
C GLY A 173 14.02 5.12 20.86
N ALA A 174 13.07 5.80 20.20
CA ALA A 174 11.96 6.49 20.84
C ALA A 174 10.85 5.53 21.31
N ILE A 175 10.69 4.36 20.68
CA ILE A 175 9.70 3.35 21.08
C ILE A 175 10.34 1.96 21.28
N PRO A 176 9.84 1.14 22.22
CA PRO A 176 10.30 -0.23 22.42
C PRO A 176 9.83 -1.19 21.31
N PHE A 177 10.46 -2.36 21.22
CA PHE A 177 10.16 -3.36 20.19
C PHE A 177 8.72 -3.88 20.32
N SER A 178 8.20 -3.98 21.54
CA SER A 178 6.80 -4.35 21.81
C SER A 178 5.77 -3.52 21.05
N ILE A 179 5.98 -2.20 20.94
CA ILE A 179 5.07 -1.28 20.24
C ILE A 179 5.18 -1.45 18.74
N LEU A 180 6.41 -1.59 18.22
CA LEU A 180 6.63 -1.91 16.82
C LEU A 180 5.94 -3.23 16.43
N LEU A 181 6.16 -4.28 17.22
CA LEU A 181 5.58 -5.60 17.02
C LEU A 181 4.04 -5.55 17.03
N ALA A 182 3.45 -4.82 17.99
CA ALA A 182 2.01 -4.63 18.04
C ALA A 182 1.48 -3.96 16.77
N SER A 183 2.13 -2.87 16.33
CA SER A 183 1.75 -2.16 15.11
C SER A 183 1.85 -3.08 13.87
N SER A 184 2.90 -3.90 13.76
CA SER A 184 3.08 -4.86 12.67
C SER A 184 2.01 -5.95 12.64
N ILE A 185 1.48 -6.35 13.81
CA ILE A 185 0.43 -7.36 13.91
C ILE A 185 -0.93 -6.79 13.51
N VAL A 186 -1.24 -5.57 13.95
CA VAL A 186 -2.55 -4.95 13.67
C VAL A 186 -2.62 -4.41 12.23
N GLN A 187 -1.47 -4.02 11.68
CA GLN A 187 -1.41 -3.49 10.34
C GLN A 187 -1.75 -4.57 9.30
N ASP A 188 -2.65 -4.20 8.40
CA ASP A 188 -2.98 -5.01 7.24
C ASP A 188 -2.51 -4.32 5.97
N GLY A 189 -2.01 -5.11 5.02
CA GLY A 189 -1.66 -4.60 3.70
C GLY A 189 -2.89 -4.17 2.89
N HIS A 190 -2.64 -3.61 1.70
CA HIS A 190 -3.70 -3.17 0.77
C HIS A 190 -4.68 -4.29 0.33
N GLY A 191 -4.34 -5.57 0.59
CA GLY A 191 -5.21 -6.72 0.37
C GLY A 191 -6.51 -6.70 1.18
N MET A 192 -6.65 -5.82 2.16
CA MET A 192 -7.90 -5.66 2.91
C MET A 192 -8.93 -4.75 2.20
N LEU A 193 -8.51 -3.95 1.21
CA LEU A 193 -9.42 -3.08 0.44
C LEU A 193 -10.43 -3.89 -0.40
N PRO A 194 -10.04 -4.99 -1.11
CA PRO A 194 -10.98 -5.90 -1.75
C PRO A 194 -11.96 -6.57 -0.76
N MET A 195 -11.49 -6.94 0.43
CA MET A 195 -12.35 -7.52 1.47
C MET A 195 -13.39 -6.51 1.99
N LEU A 196 -13.01 -5.24 2.17
CA LEU A 196 -13.94 -4.17 2.53
C LEU A 196 -15.03 -4.00 1.46
N ALA A 197 -14.65 -4.15 0.18
CA ALA A 197 -15.59 -4.10 -0.94
C ALA A 197 -16.53 -5.31 -1.00
N HIS A 198 -16.07 -6.50 -0.60
CA HIS A 198 -16.88 -7.72 -0.61
C HIS A 198 -17.81 -7.85 0.61
N SER A 199 -17.28 -7.64 1.83
CA SER A 199 -18.06 -7.73 3.07
C SER A 199 -17.48 -6.85 4.18
N ARG A 200 -18.22 -5.80 4.54
CA ARG A 200 -17.88 -4.92 5.67
C ARG A 200 -17.81 -5.66 7.00
N GLN A 201 -18.64 -6.69 7.19
CA GLN A 201 -18.64 -7.51 8.40
C GLN A 201 -17.38 -8.36 8.49
N ALA A 202 -16.94 -8.96 7.37
CA ALA A 202 -15.70 -9.73 7.34
C ALA A 202 -14.48 -8.82 7.62
N PHE A 203 -14.44 -7.65 6.99
CA PHE A 203 -13.41 -6.64 7.23
C PHE A 203 -13.30 -6.26 8.72
N LEU A 204 -14.42 -5.90 9.35
CA LEU A 204 -14.44 -5.53 10.77
C LEU A 204 -14.04 -6.69 11.67
N SER A 205 -14.46 -7.92 11.36
CA SER A 205 -14.13 -9.10 12.16
C SER A 205 -12.62 -9.41 12.13
N VAL A 206 -11.98 -9.31 10.96
CA VAL A 206 -10.54 -9.53 10.83
C VAL A 206 -9.76 -8.42 11.51
N LYS A 207 -10.17 -7.16 11.36
CA LYS A 207 -9.58 -6.03 12.08
C LYS A 207 -9.67 -6.19 13.60
N ALA A 208 -10.83 -6.60 14.11
CA ALA A 208 -11.01 -6.82 15.54
C ALA A 208 -10.10 -7.94 16.07
N VAL A 209 -9.97 -9.04 15.33
CA VAL A 209 -9.05 -10.13 15.71
C VAL A 209 -7.60 -9.65 15.69
N ASN A 210 -7.16 -8.97 14.63
CA ASN A 210 -5.80 -8.46 14.52
C ASN A 210 -5.49 -7.45 15.64
N PHE A 211 -6.41 -6.54 15.94
CA PHE A 211 -6.30 -5.59 17.04
C PHE A 211 -6.16 -6.28 18.40
N LEU A 212 -7.02 -7.25 18.70
CA LEU A 212 -6.96 -8.00 19.95
C LEU A 212 -5.65 -8.79 20.09
N VAL A 213 -5.22 -9.45 19.01
CA VAL A 213 -3.95 -10.20 19.01
C VAL A 213 -2.76 -9.26 19.14
N GLY A 214 -2.73 -8.13 18.43
CA GLY A 214 -1.66 -7.14 18.52
C GLY A 214 -1.57 -6.51 19.91
N MET A 215 -2.71 -6.19 20.52
CA MET A 215 -2.77 -5.65 21.88
C MET A 215 -2.32 -6.68 22.93
N LEU A 216 -2.71 -7.96 22.78
CA LEU A 216 -2.26 -9.03 23.68
C LEU A 216 -0.75 -9.30 23.55
N VAL A 217 -0.28 -9.52 22.32
CA VAL A 217 1.13 -9.82 22.07
C VAL A 217 2.01 -8.62 22.43
N GLY A 218 1.63 -7.42 22.02
CA GLY A 218 2.33 -6.19 22.36
C GLY A 218 2.31 -5.87 23.86
N GLY A 219 1.19 -6.11 24.54
CA GLY A 219 1.08 -5.91 26.00
C GLY A 219 1.93 -6.90 26.79
N VAL A 220 1.93 -8.19 26.41
CA VAL A 220 2.84 -9.18 27.00
C VAL A 220 4.29 -8.82 26.71
N ALA A 221 4.57 -8.38 25.47
CA ALA A 221 5.89 -7.92 25.04
C ALA A 221 6.34 -6.63 25.76
N LEU A 222 5.42 -5.83 26.27
CA LEU A 222 5.76 -4.67 27.07
C LEU A 222 6.04 -5.05 28.54
N LEU A 223 5.28 -6.03 29.07
CA LEU A 223 5.40 -6.50 30.45
C LEU A 223 6.72 -7.23 30.74
N ILE A 224 7.23 -8.02 29.78
CA ILE A 224 8.53 -8.67 29.91
C ILE A 224 9.73 -7.71 29.63
N GLY A 225 9.45 -6.43 29.34
CA GLY A 225 10.46 -5.38 29.17
C GLY A 225 11.13 -5.29 27.79
N TRP A 226 10.45 -5.75 26.73
CA TRP A 226 10.95 -5.68 25.35
C TRP A 226 10.34 -4.51 24.57
#